data_AF-A0A3E0TSJ1-F1
#
_entry.id   AF-A0A3E0TSJ1-F1
#
_cell.length_a   1.000
_cell.length_b   1.000
_cell.length_c   1.000
_cell.angle_alpha   90.00
_cell.angle_beta   90.00
_cell.angle_gamma   90.00
#
_symmetry.space_group_name_H-M   'P 1'
#
loop_
_entity.id
_entity.type
_entity.pdbx_description
1 polymer ?
#
loop_
_entity_poly.entity_id
_entity_poly.type
_entity_poly.pdbx_seq_one_letter_code
_entity_poly.pdbx_strand_id
1 'polypeptide(L)'
;MNSFINEPLGAIHTFAAVVALIIGAIVLASTKGNARHQTRGYTYIVSMLVINITAIPITNMSGNIGLFHLFILLSLPTTLLAIYYPLSARFSSKLPSSNNGNWLMQHFTFTYWSYVGLVATFVAEVMVRLPSIMLAAD
;
A
#
# COMPACT_ATOMS: atom_id res chain seq x y z
N MET A 1 22.51 -1.03 -9.38
CA MET A 1 21.32 -1.92 -9.29
C MET A 1 21.60 -3.22 -8.56
N ASN A 2 22.75 -3.88 -8.81
CA ASN A 2 23.16 -5.03 -8.00
C ASN A 2 23.08 -4.73 -6.49
N SER A 3 23.48 -3.54 -6.04
CA SER A 3 23.32 -3.12 -4.65
C SER A 3 21.86 -3.05 -4.15
N PHE A 4 20.88 -2.59 -4.92
CA PHE A 4 19.54 -2.31 -4.37
C PHE A 4 18.71 -3.57 -4.08
N ILE A 5 18.88 -4.63 -4.87
CA ILE A 5 18.29 -5.96 -4.63
C ILE A 5 19.17 -6.79 -3.68
N ASN A 6 20.49 -6.60 -3.70
CA ASN A 6 21.39 -7.28 -2.77
C ASN A 6 21.36 -6.67 -1.36
N GLU A 7 20.90 -5.43 -1.22
CA GLU A 7 20.58 -4.81 0.06
C GLU A 7 19.26 -5.41 0.60
N PRO A 8 19.28 -6.09 1.76
CA PRO A 8 18.12 -6.84 2.29
C PRO A 8 16.83 -6.01 2.36
N LEU A 9 16.94 -4.71 2.64
CA LEU A 9 15.80 -3.79 2.73
C LEU A 9 15.12 -3.55 1.38
N GLY A 10 15.88 -3.39 0.30
CA GLY A 10 15.32 -3.15 -1.04
C GLY A 10 14.65 -4.41 -1.60
N ALA A 11 15.20 -5.59 -1.32
CA ALA A 11 14.56 -6.87 -1.63
C ALA A 11 13.23 -7.06 -0.89
N ILE A 12 13.22 -6.81 0.43
CA ILE A 12 12.00 -6.90 1.25
C ILE A 12 10.94 -5.90 0.76
N HIS A 13 11.34 -4.66 0.48
CA HIS A 13 10.44 -3.63 -0.05
C HIS A 13 9.81 -4.08 -1.38
N THR A 14 10.63 -4.53 -2.32
CA THR A 14 10.17 -4.96 -3.65
C THR A 14 9.25 -6.17 -3.56
N PHE A 15 9.62 -7.17 -2.75
CA PHE A 15 8.79 -8.34 -2.53
C PHE A 15 7.44 -7.97 -1.92
N ALA A 16 7.43 -7.16 -0.87
CA ALA A 16 6.21 -6.69 -0.23
C ALA A 16 5.34 -5.86 -1.20
N ALA A 17 5.94 -5.07 -2.09
CA ALA A 17 5.22 -4.30 -3.10
C ALA A 17 4.52 -5.21 -4.12
N VAL A 18 5.21 -6.25 -4.60
CA VAL A 18 4.61 -7.25 -5.51
C VAL A 18 3.45 -7.98 -4.83
N VAL A 19 3.63 -8.40 -3.57
CA VAL A 19 2.56 -9.03 -2.78
C VAL A 19 1.38 -8.07 -2.61
N ALA A 20 1.63 -6.80 -2.26
CA ALA A 20 0.59 -5.78 -2.11
C ALA A 20 -0.20 -5.56 -3.41
N LEU A 21 0.48 -5.51 -4.57
CA LEU A 21 -0.15 -5.33 -5.87
C LEU A 21 -1.10 -6.49 -6.22
N ILE A 22 -0.63 -7.73 -6.03
CA ILE A 22 -1.41 -8.94 -6.35
C ILE A 22 -2.57 -9.10 -5.37
N ILE A 23 -2.29 -9.05 -4.07
CA ILE A 23 -3.31 -9.26 -3.05
C ILE A 23 -4.32 -8.11 -3.06
N GLY A 24 -3.89 -6.87 -3.28
CA GLY A 24 -4.79 -5.72 -3.41
C GLY A 24 -5.79 -5.87 -4.55
N ALA A 25 -5.33 -6.32 -5.74
CA ALA A 25 -6.21 -6.64 -6.86
C ALA A 25 -7.24 -7.71 -6.48
N ILE A 26 -6.78 -8.78 -5.83
CA ILE A 26 -7.66 -9.87 -5.39
C ILE A 26 -8.67 -9.37 -4.36
N VAL A 27 -8.28 -8.52 -3.40
CA VAL A 27 -9.18 -7.97 -2.37
C VAL A 27 -10.32 -7.16 -3.02
N LEU A 28 -9.99 -6.30 -3.99
CA LEU A 28 -10.98 -5.49 -4.70
C LEU A 28 -11.93 -6.33 -5.57
N ALA A 29 -11.40 -7.37 -6.23
CA ALA A 29 -12.18 -8.28 -7.07
C ALA A 29 -13.00 -9.32 -6.28
N SER A 30 -12.62 -9.60 -5.03
CA SER A 30 -13.28 -10.64 -4.22
C SER A 30 -14.68 -10.22 -3.73
N THR A 31 -15.48 -11.21 -3.35
CA THR A 31 -16.69 -11.01 -2.57
C THR A 31 -16.34 -10.48 -1.18
N LYS A 32 -17.01 -9.39 -0.76
CA LYS A 32 -16.65 -8.61 0.43
C LYS A 32 -17.28 -9.23 1.68
N GLY A 33 -16.65 -9.03 2.85
CA GLY A 33 -17.22 -9.39 4.15
C GLY A 33 -17.10 -10.85 4.59
N ASN A 34 -16.63 -11.77 3.73
CA ASN A 34 -16.37 -13.16 4.14
C ASN A 34 -14.97 -13.33 4.80
N ALA A 35 -14.72 -14.50 5.40
CA ALA A 35 -13.45 -14.81 6.07
C ALA A 35 -12.24 -14.70 5.11
N ARG A 36 -12.39 -15.12 3.84
CA ARG A 36 -11.31 -15.03 2.84
C ARG A 36 -10.95 -13.59 2.50
N HIS A 37 -11.95 -12.71 2.41
CA HIS A 37 -11.75 -11.28 2.20
C HIS A 37 -11.03 -10.65 3.39
N GLN A 38 -11.38 -11.02 4.62
CA GLN A 38 -10.69 -10.53 5.82
C GLN A 38 -9.22 -10.96 5.84
N THR A 39 -8.92 -12.25 5.62
CA THR A 39 -7.54 -12.74 5.58
C THR A 39 -6.72 -12.03 4.51
N ARG A 40 -7.23 -11.93 3.29
CA ARG A 40 -6.55 -11.24 2.18
C ARG A 40 -6.39 -9.73 2.45
N GLY A 41 -7.40 -9.11 3.04
CA GLY A 41 -7.36 -7.71 3.46
C GLY A 41 -6.25 -7.44 4.47
N TYR A 42 -6.08 -8.32 5.47
CA TYR A 42 -4.96 -8.22 6.42
C TYR A 42 -3.61 -8.43 5.73
N THR A 43 -3.48 -9.41 4.82
CA THR A 43 -2.26 -9.60 4.04
C THR A 43 -1.91 -8.35 3.22
N TYR A 44 -2.90 -7.72 2.58
CA TYR A 44 -2.72 -6.46 1.86
C TYR A 44 -2.23 -5.34 2.79
N ILE A 45 -2.91 -5.12 3.92
CA ILE A 45 -2.57 -4.05 4.87
C ILE A 45 -1.17 -4.25 5.45
N VAL A 46 -0.82 -5.47 5.87
CA VAL A 46 0.53 -5.76 6.38
C VAL A 46 1.58 -5.48 5.31
N SER A 47 1.33 -5.90 4.06
CA SER A 47 2.24 -5.62 2.95
C SER A 47 2.38 -4.12 2.70
N MET A 48 1.27 -3.37 2.73
CA MET A 48 1.26 -1.90 2.62
C MET A 48 2.06 -1.22 3.74
N LEU A 49 1.97 -1.71 4.98
CA LEU A 49 2.77 -1.17 6.08
C LEU A 49 4.26 -1.46 5.88
N VAL A 50 4.61 -2.68 5.47
CA VAL A 50 6.02 -3.07 5.20
C VAL A 50 6.62 -2.17 4.11
N ILE A 51 5.93 -1.96 2.99
CA ILE A 51 6.47 -1.11 1.90
C ILE A 51 6.63 0.35 2.36
N ASN A 52 5.69 0.89 3.13
CA ASN A 52 5.76 2.28 3.59
C ASN A 52 6.91 2.46 4.60
N ILE A 53 7.10 1.52 5.53
CA ILE A 53 8.20 1.56 6.51
C ILE A 53 9.56 1.41 5.82
N THR A 54 9.67 0.45 4.90
CA THR A 54 10.92 0.20 4.17
C THR A 54 11.26 1.30 3.17
N ALA A 55 10.28 2.04 2.65
CA ALA A 55 10.51 3.18 1.77
C ALA A 55 11.22 4.36 2.46
N ILE A 56 11.05 4.54 3.78
CA ILE A 56 11.66 5.65 4.53
C ILE A 56 13.20 5.67 4.39
N PRO A 57 13.94 4.59 4.73
CA PRO A 57 15.40 4.57 4.60
C PRO A 57 15.89 4.46 3.15
N ILE A 58 15.02 4.10 2.20
CA ILE A 58 15.39 3.93 0.81
C ILE A 58 15.45 5.30 0.12
N THR A 59 16.65 5.87 -0.04
CA THR A 59 16.88 7.19 -0.64
C THR A 59 17.66 7.15 -1.96
N ASN A 60 18.02 5.96 -2.46
CA ASN A 60 19.09 5.80 -3.47
C ASN A 60 18.72 6.21 -4.92
N MET A 61 17.68 7.02 -5.14
CA MET A 61 17.46 7.68 -6.43
C MET A 61 18.05 9.10 -6.49
N SER A 62 18.21 9.77 -5.36
CA SER A 62 18.67 11.17 -5.29
C SER A 62 19.65 11.46 -4.15
N GLY A 63 19.97 10.47 -3.31
CA GLY A 63 20.80 10.67 -2.11
C GLY A 63 20.14 11.51 -1.01
N ASN A 64 18.90 11.96 -1.25
CA ASN A 64 18.06 12.81 -0.41
C ASN A 64 16.64 12.24 -0.38
N ILE A 65 15.80 12.74 0.54
CA ILE A 65 14.35 12.48 0.57
C ILE A 65 13.77 12.86 -0.80
N GLY A 66 13.37 11.84 -1.57
CA GLY A 66 12.89 12.01 -2.94
C GLY A 66 11.38 12.26 -3.00
N LEU A 67 10.87 12.55 -4.19
CA LEU A 67 9.42 12.69 -4.42
C LEU A 67 8.62 11.47 -3.97
N PHE A 68 9.22 10.27 -3.98
CA PHE A 68 8.58 9.03 -3.56
C PHE A 68 8.26 8.98 -2.07
N HIS A 69 9.00 9.69 -1.21
CA HIS A 69 8.67 9.80 0.21
C HIS A 69 7.37 10.57 0.44
N LEU A 70 6.99 11.48 -0.47
CA LEU A 70 5.70 12.16 -0.39
C LEU A 70 4.53 11.19 -0.62
N PHE A 71 4.73 10.12 -1.39
CA PHE A 71 3.69 9.10 -1.59
C PHE A 71 3.41 8.30 -0.32
N ILE A 72 4.36 8.22 0.63
CA ILE A 72 4.11 7.64 1.96
C ILE A 72 3.05 8.46 2.71
N LEU A 73 3.10 9.79 2.59
CA LEU A 73 2.14 10.69 3.25
C LEU A 73 0.71 10.54 2.72
N LEU A 74 0.53 10.00 1.51
CA LEU A 74 -0.78 9.68 0.97
C LEU A 74 -1.18 8.21 1.22
N SER A 75 -0.23 7.30 1.06
CA SER A 75 -0.41 5.85 1.15
C SER A 75 -0.67 5.37 2.57
N LEU A 76 0.06 5.89 3.57
CA LEU A 76 -0.13 5.50 4.96
C LEU A 76 -1.51 5.91 5.48
N PRO A 77 -1.95 7.19 5.38
CA PRO A 77 -3.26 7.57 5.91
C PRO A 77 -4.41 6.84 5.21
N THR A 78 -4.37 6.69 3.88
CA THR A 78 -5.42 5.96 3.16
C THR A 78 -5.50 4.49 3.58
N THR A 79 -4.36 3.83 3.80
CA THR A 79 -4.31 2.44 4.31
C THR A 79 -4.81 2.33 5.75
N LEU A 80 -4.43 3.28 6.62
CA LEU A 80 -4.89 3.31 8.02
C LEU A 80 -6.38 3.61 8.12
N LEU A 81 -6.90 4.52 7.29
CA LEU A 81 -8.33 4.82 7.22
C LEU A 81 -9.12 3.61 6.71
N ALA A 82 -8.60 2.86 5.75
CA ALA A 82 -9.22 1.63 5.26
C ALA A 82 -9.47 0.61 6.38
N ILE A 83 -8.57 0.46 7.36
CA ILE A 83 -8.78 -0.43 8.52
C ILE A 83 -9.52 0.25 9.68
N TYR A 84 -9.43 1.57 9.82
CA TYR A 84 -10.10 2.32 10.87
C TYR A 84 -11.63 2.18 10.80
N TYR A 85 -12.25 2.36 9.63
CA TYR A 85 -13.71 2.28 9.50
C TYR A 85 -14.34 0.94 9.89
N PRO A 86 -13.84 -0.24 9.46
CA PRO A 86 -14.39 -1.51 9.92
C PRO A 86 -14.13 -1.78 11.41
N LEU A 87 -13.02 -1.28 11.97
CA LEU A 87 -12.74 -1.39 13.40
C LEU A 87 -13.67 -0.50 14.22
N SER A 88 -13.81 0.77 13.85
CA SER A 88 -14.70 1.71 14.53
C SER A 88 -16.15 1.24 14.45
N ALA A 89 -16.61 0.69 13.32
CA ALA A 89 -17.93 0.07 13.23
C ALA A 89 -18.12 -1.11 14.20
N ARG A 90 -17.09 -1.94 14.43
CA ARG A 90 -17.14 -3.03 15.42
C ARG A 90 -17.11 -2.56 16.87
N PHE A 91 -16.39 -1.48 17.18
CA PHE A 91 -16.33 -0.93 18.54
C PHE A 91 -17.54 -0.04 18.86
N SER A 92 -18.03 0.71 17.88
CA SER A 92 -19.20 1.58 18.00
C SER A 92 -20.52 0.81 18.06
N SER A 93 -20.58 -0.47 17.67
CA SER A 93 -21.78 -1.29 17.90
C SER A 93 -22.11 -1.51 19.39
N LYS A 94 -21.20 -1.14 20.31
CA LYS A 94 -21.44 -1.10 21.76
C LYS A 94 -21.88 0.28 22.29
N LEU A 95 -21.80 1.34 21.48
CA LEU A 95 -22.16 2.71 21.87
C LEU A 95 -23.51 3.10 21.26
N PRO A 96 -24.39 3.80 22.00
CA PRO A 96 -25.70 4.18 21.49
C PRO A 96 -25.54 5.15 20.30
N SER A 97 -25.93 4.67 19.12
CA SER A 97 -26.50 5.45 18.01
C SER A 97 -26.01 6.90 17.88
N SER A 98 -24.86 7.13 17.25
CA SER A 98 -24.64 8.40 16.57
C SER A 98 -23.59 8.24 15.47
N ASN A 99 -24.05 8.45 14.23
CA ASN A 99 -23.25 8.54 13.02
C ASN A 99 -22.79 7.21 12.36
N ASN A 100 -23.75 6.31 12.10
CA ASN A 100 -23.63 5.18 11.16
C ASN A 100 -23.53 5.67 9.69
N GLY A 101 -22.70 6.68 9.43
CA GLY A 101 -22.41 7.21 8.10
C GLY A 101 -21.60 6.21 7.30
N ASN A 102 -22.29 5.34 6.57
CA ASN A 102 -21.79 4.49 5.50
C ASN A 102 -20.33 4.00 5.65
N TRP A 103 -19.99 3.41 6.80
CA TRP A 103 -18.64 2.91 7.11
C TRP A 103 -18.13 1.95 6.03
N LEU A 104 -19.04 1.21 5.39
CA LEU A 104 -18.74 0.28 4.32
C LEU A 104 -18.27 1.02 3.05
N MET A 105 -18.96 2.11 2.67
CA MET A 105 -18.51 2.95 1.56
C MET A 105 -17.19 3.65 1.88
N GLN A 106 -16.99 4.10 3.12
CA GLN A 106 -15.71 4.70 3.53
C GLN A 106 -14.58 3.67 3.46
N HIS A 107 -14.77 2.48 4.06
CA HIS A 107 -13.83 1.36 3.95
C HIS A 107 -13.50 1.05 2.48
N PHE A 108 -14.50 0.96 1.61
CA PHE A 108 -14.31 0.71 0.19
C PHE A 108 -13.54 1.84 -0.50
N THR A 109 -13.90 3.08 -0.23
CA THR A 109 -13.27 4.28 -0.82
C THR A 109 -11.80 4.35 -0.46
N PHE A 110 -11.45 4.19 0.81
CA PHE A 110 -10.05 4.24 1.26
C PHE A 110 -9.24 3.02 0.80
N THR A 111 -9.84 1.83 0.75
CA THR A 111 -9.18 0.64 0.17
C THR A 111 -8.90 0.85 -1.32
N TYR A 112 -9.85 1.43 -2.06
CA TYR A 112 -9.69 1.73 -3.48
C TYR A 112 -8.60 2.78 -3.73
N TRP A 113 -8.65 3.92 -3.04
CA TRP A 113 -7.64 4.98 -3.19
C TRP A 113 -6.24 4.54 -2.74
N SER A 114 -6.14 3.72 -1.68
CA SER A 114 -4.89 3.09 -1.26
C SER A 114 -4.29 2.25 -2.40
N TYR A 115 -5.11 1.43 -3.06
CA TYR A 115 -4.66 0.57 -4.16
C TYR A 115 -4.31 1.37 -5.43
N VAL A 116 -5.09 2.39 -5.78
CA VAL A 116 -4.78 3.30 -6.90
C VAL A 116 -3.44 4.00 -6.67
N GLY A 117 -3.19 4.49 -5.45
CA GLY A 117 -1.91 5.10 -5.09
C GLY A 117 -0.73 4.12 -5.21
N LEU A 118 -0.91 2.86 -4.80
CA LEU A 118 0.08 1.80 -4.97
C LEU A 118 0.42 1.58 -6.45
N VAL A 119 -0.59 1.43 -7.31
CA VAL A 119 -0.39 1.23 -8.76
C VAL A 119 0.28 2.44 -9.40
N ALA A 120 -0.17 3.65 -9.05
CA ALA A 120 0.41 4.88 -9.57
C ALA A 120 1.90 5.01 -9.19
N THR A 121 2.23 4.69 -7.94
CA THR A 121 3.63 4.70 -7.45
C THR A 121 4.47 3.67 -8.17
N PHE A 122 3.95 2.45 -8.36
CA PHE A 122 4.64 1.40 -9.12
C PHE A 122 4.92 1.84 -10.57
N VAL A 123 3.93 2.39 -11.27
CA VAL A 123 4.11 2.88 -12.64
C VAL A 123 5.14 4.01 -12.67
N ALA A 124 5.05 4.98 -11.76
CA ALA A 124 6.01 6.08 -11.68
C ALA A 124 7.44 5.58 -11.43
N GLU A 125 7.62 4.65 -10.49
CA GLU A 125 8.91 4.05 -10.16
C GLU A 125 9.52 3.32 -11.37
N VAL A 126 8.72 2.51 -12.07
CA VAL A 126 9.17 1.80 -13.28
C VAL A 126 9.56 2.78 -14.38
N MET A 127 8.76 3.82 -14.63
CA MET A 127 9.02 4.79 -15.69
C MET A 127 10.28 5.61 -15.45
N VAL A 128 10.56 6.00 -14.20
CA VAL A 128 11.77 6.78 -13.91
C VAL A 128 13.03 5.90 -13.91
N ARG A 129 12.92 4.62 -13.56
CA ARG A 129 14.07 3.70 -13.58
C ARG A 129 14.35 3.07 -14.94
N LEU A 130 13.35 2.86 -15.78
CA LEU A 130 13.47 2.22 -17.10
C LEU A 130 14.63 2.76 -17.97
N PRO A 131 14.77 4.08 -18.17
CA PRO A 131 15.86 4.64 -18.98
C PRO A 131 17.25 4.28 -18.43
N SER A 132 17.43 4.36 -17.10
CA SER A 132 18.71 4.01 -16.46
C SER A 132 19.06 2.52 -16.58
N ILE A 133 18.05 1.65 -16.65
CA ILE A 133 18.23 0.20 -16.87
C ILE A 133 18.69 -0.06 -18.30
N MET A 134 18.03 0.58 -19.27
CA MET A 134 18.36 0.41 -20.69
C MET A 134 19.78 0.88 -20.99
N LEU A 135 20.18 2.05 -20.46
CA LEU A 135 21.52 2.61 -20.67
C LEU A 135 22.64 1.85 -19.95
N ALA A 136 22.34 1.03 -18.94
CA ALA A 136 23.33 0.23 -18.21
C ALA A 136 23.48 -1.20 -18.76
N ALA A 137 22.65 -1.58 -19.73
CA ALA A 137 22.69 -2.87 -20.41
C ALA A 137 23.54 -2.83 -21.70
N ASP A 138 23.95 -1.63 -22.12
CA ASP A 138 24.90 -1.35 -23.22
C ASP A 138 26.33 -1.18 -22.68
#